data_AF-A0A3D0PJ10-F1
#
_entry.id   AF-A0A3D0PJ10-F1
#
_cell.length_a   1.000
_cell.length_b   1.000
_cell.length_c   1.000
_cell.angle_alpha   90.00
_cell.angle_beta   90.00
_cell.angle_gamma   90.00
#
_symmetry.space_group_name_H-M   'P 1'
#
loop_
_entity.id
_entity.type
_entity.pdbx_description
1 polymer ?
#
loop_
_entity_poly.entity_id
_entity_poly.type
_entity_poly.pdbx_seq_one_letter_code
_entity_poly.pdbx_strand_id
1 'polypeptide(L)'
;MEKFIPRLKKLKKLSLLLFFIPTIVLANIPVKNTTIPGGIAVIDFETNHSNPKAFYNNMPLYVQHIKDQSWQVLVGIPLLEKLG
;
A
#
# COMPACT_ATOMS: atom_id res chain seq x y z
N MET A 1 2.73 -54.62 -11.09
CA MET A 1 3.51 -53.63 -10.33
C MET A 1 3.34 -52.28 -11.01
N GLU A 2 2.30 -51.53 -10.61
CA GLU A 2 1.90 -50.31 -11.32
C GLU A 2 2.90 -49.18 -11.12
N LYS A 3 3.25 -48.52 -12.23
CA LYS A 3 4.23 -47.42 -12.31
C LYS A 3 3.62 -46.14 -11.74
N PHE A 4 3.80 -45.93 -10.43
CA PHE A 4 3.26 -44.79 -9.69
C PHE A 4 4.12 -43.53 -9.78
N ILE A 5 4.60 -43.12 -10.97
CA ILE A 5 5.36 -41.87 -11.11
C ILE A 5 5.08 -41.27 -12.49
N PRO A 6 4.21 -40.22 -12.60
CA PRO A 6 4.74 -38.94 -13.08
C PRO A 6 3.91 -37.70 -12.67
N ARG A 7 3.42 -37.55 -11.43
CA ARG A 7 2.74 -36.29 -11.05
C ARG A 7 3.68 -35.22 -10.45
N LEU A 8 4.71 -35.64 -9.71
CA LEU A 8 5.65 -34.71 -9.05
C LEU A 8 6.53 -33.90 -10.02
N LYS A 9 6.95 -34.51 -11.14
CA LYS A 9 7.86 -33.86 -12.11
C LYS A 9 7.21 -32.65 -12.81
N LYS A 10 5.88 -32.68 -12.96
CA LYS A 10 5.10 -31.62 -13.59
C LYS A 10 4.87 -30.43 -12.64
N LEU A 11 4.66 -30.69 -11.35
CA LEU A 11 4.54 -29.64 -10.31
C LEU A 11 5.83 -28.82 -10.15
N LYS A 12 7.01 -29.47 -10.18
CA LYS A 12 8.30 -28.78 -10.03
C LYS A 12 8.55 -27.72 -11.11
N LYS A 13 8.11 -27.98 -12.36
CA LYS A 13 8.25 -27.02 -13.47
C LYS A 13 7.38 -25.77 -13.28
N LEU A 14 6.16 -25.95 -12.75
CA LEU A 14 5.25 -24.83 -12.49
C LEU A 14 5.75 -23.96 -11.33
N SER A 15 6.27 -24.60 -10.27
CA SER A 15 6.87 -23.91 -9.12
C SER A 15 8.08 -23.05 -9.49
N LEU A 16 8.92 -23.50 -10.42
CA LEU A 16 10.08 -22.73 -10.86
C LEU A 16 9.67 -21.48 -11.65
N LEU A 17 8.57 -21.56 -12.42
CA LEU A 17 8.04 -20.44 -13.19
C LEU A 17 7.45 -19.33 -12.30
N LEU A 18 6.83 -19.70 -11.18
CA LEU A 18 6.33 -18.76 -10.17
C LEU A 18 7.44 -17.93 -9.52
N PHE A 19 8.67 -18.44 -9.47
CA PHE A 19 9.82 -17.74 -8.88
C PHE A 19 10.31 -16.57 -9.74
N PHE A 20 9.99 -16.58 -11.04
CA PHE A 20 10.36 -15.52 -11.98
C PHE A 20 9.26 -14.48 -12.15
N ILE A 21 8.14 -14.60 -11.45
CA ILE A 21 7.12 -13.54 -11.45
C ILE A 21 7.70 -12.39 -10.61
N PRO A 22 7.95 -11.21 -11.21
CA PRO A 22 8.42 -10.07 -10.44
C PRO A 22 7.34 -9.74 -9.40
N THR A 23 7.65 -9.97 -8.12
CA THR A 23 6.76 -9.68 -6.98
C THR A 23 6.61 -8.17 -6.72
N ILE A 24 6.95 -7.35 -7.72
CA ILE A 24 7.02 -5.90 -7.62
C ILE A 24 5.77 -5.30 -8.26
N VAL A 25 4.60 -5.73 -7.80
CA VAL A 25 3.46 -4.82 -7.81
C VAL A 25 3.58 -4.04 -6.52
N LEU A 26 4.47 -3.04 -6.50
CA LEU A 26 4.35 -1.96 -5.53
C LEU A 26 2.95 -1.41 -5.76
N ALA A 27 2.05 -1.66 -4.80
CA ALA A 27 0.70 -1.11 -4.82
C ALA A 27 0.79 0.41 -4.64
N ASN A 28 1.13 1.12 -5.71
CA ASN A 28 0.94 2.55 -5.79
C ASN A 28 -0.56 2.73 -6.03
N ILE A 29 -1.29 3.08 -4.98
CA ILE A 29 -2.72 3.36 -5.08
C ILE A 29 -2.83 4.79 -5.56
N PRO A 30 -3.26 5.05 -6.81
CA PRO A 30 -3.50 6.42 -7.27
C PRO A 30 -4.75 6.95 -6.55
N VAL A 31 -4.56 7.52 -5.38
CA VAL A 31 -5.65 8.13 -4.61
C VAL A 31 -5.85 9.55 -5.11
N LYS A 32 -7.03 9.83 -5.66
CA LYS A 32 -7.41 11.19 -6.03
C LYS A 32 -7.61 12.01 -4.76
N ASN A 33 -6.99 13.18 -4.70
CA ASN A 33 -7.23 14.14 -3.62
C ASN A 33 -8.65 14.72 -3.75
N THR A 34 -9.55 14.31 -2.86
CA THR A 34 -10.95 14.76 -2.75
C THR A 34 -11.19 15.32 -1.35
N THR A 35 -10.72 16.55 -1.12
CA THR A 35 -10.82 17.28 0.14
C THR A 35 -12.23 17.81 0.44
N ILE A 36 -13.21 16.90 0.52
CA ILE A 36 -14.60 17.17 0.90
C ILE A 36 -15.07 16.14 1.94
N PRO A 37 -16.12 16.43 2.74
CA PRO A 37 -16.72 15.45 3.64
C PRO A 37 -17.10 14.16 2.90
N GLY A 38 -16.68 13.01 3.44
CA GLY A 38 -16.82 11.69 2.82
C GLY A 38 -15.75 11.36 1.76
N GLY A 39 -14.84 12.29 1.47
CA GLY A 39 -13.71 12.11 0.56
C GLY A 39 -12.41 11.71 1.26
N ILE A 40 -11.30 11.79 0.51
CA ILE A 40 -9.95 11.51 1.01
C ILE A 40 -9.05 12.70 0.71
N ALA A 41 -8.46 13.29 1.75
CA ALA A 41 -7.38 14.25 1.58
C ALA A 41 -6.05 13.52 1.40
N VAL A 42 -5.29 13.90 0.38
CA VAL A 42 -3.90 13.47 0.18
C VAL A 42 -3.00 14.61 0.63
N ILE A 43 -2.17 14.37 1.64
CA ILE A 43 -1.31 15.40 2.24
C ILE A 43 0.14 14.95 2.12
N ASP A 44 0.91 15.70 1.33
CA ASP A 44 2.35 15.53 1.20
C ASP A 44 3.07 16.48 2.16
N PHE A 45 4.14 16.01 2.81
CA PHE A 45 4.95 16.81 3.73
C PHE A 45 6.40 16.34 3.75
N GLU A 46 7.29 17.22 4.22
CA GLU A 46 8.71 16.94 4.33
C GLU A 46 9.17 16.91 5.78
N THR A 47 10.06 15.97 6.11
CA THR A 47 10.71 15.91 7.42
C THR A 47 11.98 15.08 7.40
N ASN A 48 12.93 15.47 8.26
CA ASN A 48 14.17 14.74 8.53
C ASN A 48 13.97 13.58 9.53
N HIS A 49 12.77 13.44 10.10
CA HIS A 49 12.48 12.36 11.04
C HIS A 49 12.38 11.02 10.29
N SER A 50 13.05 9.99 10.80
CA SER A 50 13.11 8.67 10.15
C SER A 50 11.80 7.88 10.18
N ASN A 51 10.90 8.24 11.10
CA ASN A 51 9.58 7.62 11.25
C ASN A 51 8.54 8.64 11.74
N PRO A 52 8.08 9.57 10.89
CA PRO A 52 7.12 10.59 11.29
C PRO A 52 5.76 9.96 11.59
N LYS A 53 5.01 10.62 12.47
CA LYS A 53 3.66 10.20 12.87
C LYS A 53 2.69 11.31 12.55
N ALA A 54 1.53 10.95 12.02
CA ALA A 54 0.43 11.87 11.75
C ALA A 54 -0.82 11.40 12.50
N PHE A 55 -1.65 12.37 12.89
CA PHE A 55 -2.90 12.13 13.60
C PHE A 55 -3.98 13.03 13.03
N TYR A 56 -5.21 12.52 12.96
CA TYR A 56 -6.41 13.29 12.65
C TYR A 56 -7.50 12.92 13.65
N ASN A 57 -8.07 13.91 14.34
CA ASN A 57 -9.03 13.70 15.44
C ASN A 57 -8.55 12.65 16.46
N ASN A 58 -7.29 12.76 16.89
CA ASN A 58 -6.59 11.84 17.80
C ASN A 58 -6.43 10.40 17.28
N MET A 59 -6.84 10.10 16.06
CA MET A 59 -6.63 8.79 15.43
C MET A 59 -5.28 8.76 14.70
N PRO A 60 -4.45 7.73 14.91
CA PRO A 60 -3.19 7.59 14.19
C PRO A 60 -3.45 7.33 12.70
N LEU A 61 -2.69 7.97 11.84
CA LEU A 61 -2.78 7.82 10.39
C LEU A 61 -1.63 6.98 9.86
N TYR A 62 -1.89 6.27 8.76
CA TYR A 62 -0.84 5.60 8.02
C TYR A 62 0.02 6.64 7.28
N VAL A 63 1.32 6.63 7.56
CA VAL A 63 2.30 7.53 6.95
C VAL A 63 3.14 6.73 5.97
N GLN A 64 3.09 7.12 4.69
CA GLN A 64 3.84 6.49 3.62
C GLN A 64 5.10 7.29 3.31
N HIS A 65 6.24 6.60 3.27
CA HIS A 65 7.46 7.18 2.70
C HIS A 65 7.34 7.16 1.17
N ILE A 66 7.56 8.32 0.54
CA ILE A 66 7.57 8.42 -0.92
C ILE A 66 9.00 8.34 -1.43
N LYS A 67 9.82 9.32 -1.06
CA LYS A 67 11.23 9.42 -1.45
C LYS A 67 11.96 10.43 -0.58
N ASP A 68 13.24 10.19 -0.30
CA ASP A 68 14.12 11.14 0.42
C ASP A 68 13.49 11.59 1.75
N GLN A 69 13.21 12.89 1.90
CA GLN A 69 12.56 13.47 3.08
C GLN A 69 11.06 13.68 2.89
N SER A 70 10.49 13.22 1.77
CA SER A 70 9.08 13.39 1.42
C SER A 70 8.23 12.21 1.87
N TRP A 71 7.14 12.54 2.56
CA TRP A 71 6.18 11.61 3.14
C TRP A 71 4.77 12.01 2.70
N GLN A 72 3.87 11.04 2.69
CA GLN A 72 2.46 11.23 2.34
C GLN A 72 1.56 10.59 3.37
N VAL A 73 0.44 11.23 3.64
CA VAL A 73 -0.64 10.69 4.47
C VAL A 73 -1.96 10.81 3.71
N LEU A 74 -2.78 9.76 3.84
CA LEU A 74 -4.14 9.72 3.34
C LEU A 74 -5.11 9.90 4.51
N VAL A 75 -5.93 10.95 4.46
CA VAL A 75 -6.91 11.27 5.51
C VAL A 75 -8.31 11.05 4.98
N GLY A 76 -9.01 10.05 5.52
CA GLY A 76 -10.44 9.92 5.28
C GLY A 76 -11.19 11.03 6.01
N ILE A 77 -11.93 11.87 5.28
CA ILE A 77 -12.69 12.97 5.86
C ILE A 77 -14.08 12.44 6.25
N PRO A 78 -14.49 12.49 7.52
CA PRO A 78 -15.83 12.07 7.94
C PRO A 78 -16.92 12.81 7.16
N LEU A 79 -18.02 12.13 6.84
CA LEU A 79 -19.13 12.75 6.12
C LEU A 79 -19.77 13.92 6.89
N LEU A 80 -19.71 13.86 8.22
CA LEU A 80 -20.26 14.89 9.12
C LEU A 80 -19.25 15.99 9.44
N GLU A 81 -18.04 15.92 8.87
CA GLU A 81 -17.03 16.96 9.05
C GLU A 81 -17.53 18.27 8.43
N LYS A 82 -17.35 19.38 9.16
CA LYS A 82 -17.69 20.70 8.63
C LYS A 82 -16.57 21.15 7.70
N LEU A 83 -16.94 21.83 6.61
CA LEU A 83 -15.97 22.54 5.78
C LEU A 83 -15.31 23.65 6.61
N GLY A 84 -13.98 23.71 6.64
CA GLY A 84 -13.23 24.70 7.42
C GLY A 84 -11.73 24.57 7.21
#